data_AF-A0A3N9NLA6-F1
#
_entry.id   AF-A0A3N9NLA6-F1
#
_cell.length_a   1.000
_cell.length_b   1.000
_cell.length_c   1.000
_cell.angle_alpha   90.00
_cell.angle_beta   90.00
_cell.angle_gamma   90.00
#
_symmetry.space_group_name_H-M   'P 1'
#
loop_
_entity.id
_entity.type
_entity.pdbx_description
1 polymer ?
#
loop_
_entity_poly.entity_id
_entity_poly.type
_entity_poly.pdbx_seq_one_letter_code
_entity_poly.pdbx_strand_id
1 'polypeptide(L)'
;MFSLAKSRQNDLRFGVYITAHSIELLSTQAGRREALSLLRCNGITRVYLEVYRSGLVVPVPLLREVRDFFQRNDIEVTGGIATVPWGDFGVRQRGRLDWFNWQNEKTQRDLKKVMRDVAPIFDTFIVDDFLCTADTS
;
A
#
# COMPACT_ATOMS: atom_id res chain seq x y z
N MET A 1 8.56 -23.87 -5.55
CA MET A 1 8.47 -22.63 -6.36
C MET A 1 9.20 -21.46 -5.70
N PHE A 2 8.88 -21.09 -4.46
CA PHE A 2 9.52 -19.98 -3.75
C PHE A 2 11.06 -20.02 -3.72
N SER A 3 11.69 -21.16 -3.45
CA SER A 3 13.16 -21.27 -3.43
C SER A 3 13.80 -20.97 -4.79
N LEU A 4 13.16 -21.37 -5.88
CA LEU A 4 13.61 -21.05 -7.24
C LEU A 4 13.45 -19.56 -7.53
N ALA A 5 12.32 -18.96 -7.14
CA ALA A 5 12.10 -17.53 -7.27
C ALA A 5 13.14 -16.72 -6.48
N LYS A 6 13.52 -17.17 -5.27
CA LYS A 6 14.60 -16.55 -4.48
C LYS A 6 15.97 -16.67 -5.15
N SER A 7 16.33 -17.84 -5.71
CA SER A 7 17.64 -18.02 -6.35
C SER A 7 17.80 -17.28 -7.68
N ARG A 8 16.69 -16.85 -8.28
CA ARG A 8 16.63 -16.18 -9.59
C ARG A 8 16.13 -14.73 -9.52
N GLN A 9 16.22 -14.08 -8.35
CA GLN A 9 15.74 -12.71 -8.17
C GLN A 9 16.43 -11.67 -9.06
N ASN A 10 17.64 -11.95 -9.56
CA ASN A 10 18.32 -11.04 -10.49
C ASN A 10 17.80 -11.18 -11.93
N ASP A 11 17.13 -12.30 -12.25
CA ASP A 11 16.59 -12.56 -13.58
C ASP A 11 15.17 -12.01 -13.69
N LEU A 12 14.30 -12.33 -12.72
CA LEU A 12 12.91 -11.87 -12.66
C LEU A 12 12.38 -11.84 -11.23
N ARG A 13 11.65 -10.79 -10.87
CA ARG A 13 11.01 -10.65 -9.56
C ARG A 13 9.52 -10.40 -9.71
N PHE A 14 8.72 -11.29 -9.13
CA PHE A 14 7.30 -11.05 -8.98
C PHE A 14 7.00 -10.36 -7.64
N GLY A 15 6.21 -9.30 -7.73
CA GLY A 15 5.64 -8.62 -6.58
C GLY A 15 4.13 -8.52 -6.72
N VAL A 16 3.44 -8.42 -5.59
CA VAL A 16 1.98 -8.17 -5.56
C VAL A 16 1.67 -6.91 -4.77
N TYR A 17 0.67 -6.16 -5.24
CA TYR A 17 0.18 -4.99 -4.57
C TYR A 17 -1.03 -5.36 -3.70
N ILE A 18 -0.93 -5.14 -2.39
CA ILE A 18 -1.98 -5.47 -1.42
C ILE A 18 -2.68 -4.16 -1.05
N THR A 19 -3.93 -4.04 -1.46
CA THR A 19 -4.75 -2.85 -1.23
C THR A 19 -5.04 -2.61 0.25
N ALA A 20 -5.38 -1.38 0.62
CA ALA A 20 -5.71 -0.99 1.99
C ALA A 20 -6.83 -1.86 2.57
N HIS A 21 -7.84 -2.18 1.76
CA HIS A 21 -8.94 -3.07 2.12
C HIS A 21 -8.46 -4.51 2.33
N SER A 22 -7.57 -5.01 1.49
CA SER A 22 -7.03 -6.37 1.62
C SER A 22 -6.11 -6.54 2.84
N ILE A 23 -5.48 -5.47 3.33
CA ILE A 23 -4.66 -5.52 4.54
C ILE A 23 -5.51 -5.87 5.78
N GLU A 24 -6.81 -5.57 5.79
CA GLU A 24 -7.71 -5.98 6.87
C GLU A 24 -7.73 -7.50 7.04
N LEU A 25 -7.66 -8.26 5.95
CA LEU A 25 -7.58 -9.73 5.97
C LEU A 25 -6.29 -10.24 6.64
N LEU A 26 -5.26 -9.39 6.74
CA LEU A 26 -3.97 -9.67 7.37
C LEU A 26 -3.93 -9.27 8.85
N SER A 27 -5.04 -8.80 9.42
CA SER A 27 -5.17 -8.49 10.86
C SER A 27 -5.04 -9.72 11.74
N THR A 28 -5.34 -10.91 11.22
CA THR A 28 -5.28 -12.17 11.97
C THR A 28 -4.04 -12.99 11.62
N GLN A 29 -3.59 -13.83 12.56
CA GLN A 29 -2.51 -14.77 12.30
C GLN A 29 -2.88 -15.78 11.19
N ALA A 30 -4.14 -16.20 11.13
CA ALA A 30 -4.62 -17.13 10.10
C ALA A 30 -4.51 -16.50 8.71
N GLY A 31 -5.03 -15.28 8.53
CA GLY A 31 -4.95 -14.58 7.24
C GLY A 31 -3.52 -14.30 6.80
N ARG A 32 -2.62 -13.97 7.73
CA ARG A 32 -1.18 -13.81 7.42
C ARG A 32 -0.53 -15.12 6.96
N ARG A 33 -0.83 -16.26 7.60
CA ARG A 33 -0.32 -17.58 7.16
C ARG A 33 -0.85 -17.97 5.79
N GLU A 34 -2.13 -17.72 5.54
CA GLU A 34 -2.75 -17.99 4.25
C GLU A 34 -2.12 -17.15 3.14
N ALA A 35 -2.01 -15.84 3.34
CA ALA A 35 -1.33 -14.94 2.42
C ALA A 35 0.11 -15.40 2.15
N LEU A 36 0.88 -15.74 3.19
CA LEU A 36 2.24 -16.25 3.02
C LEU A 36 2.28 -17.54 2.16
N SER A 37 1.34 -18.45 2.37
CA SER A 37 1.23 -19.68 1.58
C SER A 37 0.98 -19.36 0.10
N LEU A 38 0.04 -18.46 -0.19
CA LEU A 38 -0.30 -18.01 -1.55
C LEU A 38 0.88 -17.32 -2.23
N LEU A 39 1.60 -16.45 -1.53
CA LEU A 39 2.79 -15.78 -2.06
C LEU A 39 3.88 -16.79 -2.41
N ARG A 40 4.15 -17.75 -1.51
CA ARG A 40 5.19 -18.76 -1.72
C ARG A 40 4.85 -19.74 -2.83
N CYS A 41 3.59 -20.18 -2.94
CA CYS A 41 3.20 -21.11 -3.98
C CYS A 41 3.26 -20.48 -5.37
N ASN A 42 3.12 -19.16 -5.49
CA ASN A 42 3.24 -18.41 -6.75
C ASN A 42 4.63 -17.81 -6.99
N GLY A 43 5.61 -18.05 -6.09
CA GLY A 43 6.96 -17.49 -6.25
C GLY A 43 7.04 -15.96 -6.09
N ILE A 44 6.07 -15.34 -5.41
CA ILE A 44 6.08 -13.92 -5.09
C ILE A 44 7.10 -13.65 -4.00
N THR A 45 8.04 -12.73 -4.23
CA THR A 45 9.13 -12.41 -3.30
C THR A 45 9.11 -10.97 -2.79
N ARG A 46 8.12 -10.19 -3.23
CA ARG A 46 7.92 -8.80 -2.82
C ARG A 46 6.43 -8.49 -2.67
N VAL A 47 6.09 -7.66 -1.69
CA VAL A 47 4.74 -7.11 -1.52
C VAL A 47 4.80 -5.59 -1.41
N TYR A 48 3.78 -4.93 -1.94
CA TYR A 48 3.52 -3.52 -1.70
C TYR A 48 2.33 -3.42 -0.75
N LEU A 49 2.49 -2.77 0.40
CA LEU A 49 1.44 -2.59 1.40
C LEU A 49 0.86 -1.18 1.27
N GLU A 50 -0.37 -1.10 0.79
CA GLU A 50 -1.06 0.17 0.61
C GLU A 50 -1.50 0.76 1.95
N VAL A 51 -1.05 1.98 2.24
CA VAL A 51 -1.35 2.65 3.52
C VAL A 51 -2.68 3.39 3.50
N TYR A 52 -3.17 3.71 2.30
CA TYR A 52 -4.40 4.46 2.09
C TYR A 52 -5.03 4.17 0.72
N ARG A 53 -6.37 4.06 0.70
CA ARG A 53 -7.19 4.07 -0.51
C ARG A 53 -8.61 4.53 -0.19
N SER A 54 -9.14 5.47 -0.99
CA SER A 54 -10.56 5.84 -0.98
C SER A 54 -11.11 6.06 0.44
N GLY A 55 -10.44 6.93 1.21
CA GLY A 55 -10.86 7.29 2.57
C GLY A 55 -10.47 6.31 3.68
N LEU A 56 -10.04 5.09 3.33
CA LEU A 56 -9.52 4.13 4.30
C LEU A 56 -8.03 4.38 4.56
N VAL A 57 -7.68 4.79 5.78
CA VAL A 57 -6.30 4.85 6.28
C VAL A 57 -6.04 3.60 7.11
N VAL A 58 -5.03 2.80 6.72
CA VAL A 58 -4.69 1.58 7.46
C VAL A 58 -3.98 1.95 8.77
N PRO A 59 -4.36 1.37 9.92
CA PRO A 59 -3.70 1.65 11.19
C PRO A 59 -2.20 1.34 11.17
N VAL A 60 -1.37 2.28 11.64
CA VAL A 60 0.09 2.13 11.77
C VAL A 60 0.52 0.85 12.50
N PRO A 61 -0.10 0.46 13.63
CA PRO A 61 0.27 -0.78 14.30
C PRO A 61 0.07 -2.03 13.42
N LEU A 62 -1.00 -2.06 12.64
CA LEU A 62 -1.29 -3.16 11.72
C LEU A 62 -0.28 -3.19 10.57
N LEU A 63 0.02 -2.04 9.95
CA LEU A 63 1.05 -1.95 8.90
C LEU A 63 2.41 -2.46 9.39
N ARG A 64 2.80 -2.08 10.60
CA ARG A 64 4.05 -2.54 11.23
C ARG A 64 4.04 -4.05 11.45
N GLU A 65 2.97 -4.60 12.01
CA GLU A 65 2.84 -6.04 12.26
C GLU A 65 2.91 -6.85 10.96
N VAL A 66 2.19 -6.41 9.92
CA VAL A 66 2.15 -7.08 8.62
C VAL A 66 3.50 -6.98 7.90
N ARG A 67 4.15 -5.81 7.92
CA ARG A 67 5.52 -5.64 7.40
C ARG A 67 6.48 -6.61 8.07
N ASP A 68 6.51 -6.60 9.41
CA ASP A 68 7.43 -7.42 10.19
C ASP A 68 7.18 -8.91 9.97
N PHE A 69 5.92 -9.31 9.79
CA PHE A 69 5.56 -10.69 9.45
C PHE A 69 6.14 -11.11 8.10
N PHE A 70 5.97 -10.31 7.05
CA PHE A 70 6.49 -10.65 5.71
C PHE A 70 8.01 -10.61 5.65
N GLN A 71 8.65 -9.60 6.25
CA GLN A 71 10.12 -9.49 6.28
C GLN A 71 10.76 -10.68 7.01
N ARG A 72 10.22 -11.11 8.16
CA ARG A 72 10.67 -12.32 8.87
C ARG A 72 10.50 -13.60 8.07
N ASN A 73 9.69 -13.58 7.02
CA ASN A 73 9.41 -14.73 6.15
C ASN A 73 10.06 -14.61 4.77
N ASP A 74 11.11 -13.78 4.65
CA ASP A 74 11.91 -13.57 3.44
C ASP A 74 11.15 -12.93 2.27
N ILE A 75 10.14 -12.11 2.56
CA ILE A 75 9.40 -11.34 1.57
C ILE A 75 9.77 -9.87 1.72
N GLU A 76 10.26 -9.26 0.65
CA GLU A 76 10.56 -7.83 0.62
C GLU A 76 9.25 -7.03 0.73
N VAL A 77 9.25 -5.96 1.52
CA VAL A 77 8.07 -5.13 1.74
C VAL A 77 8.36 -3.70 1.31
N THR A 78 7.44 -3.09 0.59
CA THR A 78 7.48 -1.68 0.17
C THR A 78 6.14 -1.03 0.53
N GLY A 79 6.14 0.24 0.93
CA GLY A 79 4.89 0.96 1.15
C GLY A 79 4.24 1.37 -0.16
N GLY A 80 2.92 1.51 -0.20
CA GLY A 80 2.16 2.01 -1.35
C GLY A 80 1.07 2.99 -0.94
N ILE A 81 0.60 3.82 -1.86
CA ILE A 81 -0.59 4.67 -1.66
C ILE A 81 -1.37 4.85 -2.96
N ALA A 82 -2.69 4.70 -2.87
CA ALA A 82 -3.63 5.12 -3.91
C ALA A 82 -4.32 6.43 -3.52
N THR A 83 -3.99 7.50 -4.22
CA THR A 83 -4.42 8.86 -3.88
C THR A 83 -5.78 9.20 -4.48
N VAL A 84 -6.83 8.55 -3.96
CA VAL A 84 -8.23 8.76 -4.39
C VAL A 84 -9.05 9.35 -3.23
N PRO A 85 -9.74 10.50 -3.40
CA PRO A 85 -10.61 11.10 -2.38
C PRO A 85 -11.82 10.24 -2.08
N TRP A 86 -12.24 10.20 -0.82
CA TRP A 86 -13.52 9.64 -0.41
C TRP A 86 -13.90 10.09 1.00
N GLY A 87 -15.20 10.17 1.28
CA GLY A 87 -15.71 10.57 2.59
C GLY A 87 -15.14 11.93 3.03
N ASP A 88 -14.66 11.99 4.27
CA ASP A 88 -14.00 13.17 4.83
C ASP A 88 -12.47 13.17 4.64
N PHE A 89 -11.92 12.44 3.68
CA PHE A 89 -10.47 12.45 3.41
C PHE A 89 -10.13 13.21 2.13
N GLY A 90 -9.33 14.27 2.27
CA GLY A 90 -9.01 15.24 1.23
C GLY A 90 -10.25 15.90 0.63
N VAL A 91 -10.08 16.54 -0.53
CA VAL A 91 -11.16 17.19 -1.28
C VAL A 91 -11.11 16.74 -2.73
N ARG A 92 -12.26 16.32 -3.27
CA ARG A 92 -12.40 15.94 -4.67
C ARG A 92 -12.33 17.18 -5.57
N GLN A 93 -11.66 17.06 -6.72
CA GLN A 93 -11.72 18.08 -7.78
C GLN A 93 -13.13 18.25 -8.38
N ARG A 94 -13.35 19.30 -9.17
CA ARG A 94 -14.64 19.51 -9.89
C ARG A 94 -14.76 18.72 -11.21
N GLY A 95 -13.71 18.02 -11.63
CA GLY A 95 -13.68 17.23 -12.86
C GLY A 95 -14.51 15.94 -12.81
N ARG A 96 -14.69 15.30 -13.97
CA ARG A 96 -15.50 14.08 -14.12
C ARG A 96 -14.95 12.91 -13.28
N LEU A 97 -13.62 12.78 -13.21
CA LEU A 97 -12.95 11.68 -12.51
C LEU A 97 -12.74 12.02 -11.02
N ASP A 98 -12.76 10.98 -10.20
CA ASP A 98 -12.61 11.05 -8.75
C ASP A 98 -11.14 11.23 -8.35
N TRP A 99 -10.57 12.40 -8.64
CA TRP A 99 -9.20 12.76 -8.23
C TRP A 99 -9.20 13.82 -7.15
N PHE A 100 -8.08 13.93 -6.44
CA PHE A 100 -7.88 15.00 -5.47
C PHE A 100 -7.76 16.37 -6.15
N ASN A 101 -8.33 17.38 -5.50
CA ASN A 101 -7.86 18.76 -5.61
C ASN A 101 -6.58 18.88 -4.75
N TRP A 102 -5.41 18.94 -5.39
CA TRP A 102 -4.10 19.04 -4.73
C TRP A 102 -3.77 20.44 -4.20
N GLN A 103 -4.45 21.47 -4.69
CA GLN A 103 -4.29 22.84 -4.21
C GLN A 103 -5.02 23.07 -2.88
N ASN A 104 -6.01 22.23 -2.57
CA ASN A 104 -6.76 22.34 -1.33
C ASN A 104 -5.90 21.96 -0.12
N GLU A 105 -5.81 22.85 0.87
CA GLU A 105 -5.00 22.66 2.07
C GLU A 105 -5.44 21.43 2.89
N LYS A 106 -6.72 21.06 2.87
CA LYS A 106 -7.21 19.85 3.54
C LYS A 106 -6.60 18.61 2.91
N THR A 107 -6.60 18.49 1.58
CA THR A 107 -5.93 17.39 0.86
C THR A 107 -4.45 17.30 1.24
N GLN A 108 -3.74 18.43 1.22
CA GLN A 108 -2.32 18.46 1.57
C GLN A 108 -2.08 18.04 3.02
N ARG A 109 -2.90 18.53 3.97
CA ARG A 109 -2.80 18.16 5.39
C ARG A 109 -3.08 16.69 5.63
N ASP A 110 -4.16 16.16 5.05
CA ASP A 110 -4.61 14.78 5.26
C ASP A 110 -3.55 13.79 4.73
N LEU A 111 -3.05 14.01 3.51
CA LEU A 111 -1.99 13.17 2.93
C LEU A 111 -0.65 13.34 3.66
N LYS A 112 -0.27 14.57 4.03
CA LYS A 112 0.95 14.82 4.82
C LYS A 112 0.92 14.09 6.15
N LYS A 113 -0.25 14.02 6.80
CA LYS A 113 -0.43 13.26 8.03
C LYS A 113 -0.19 11.78 7.79
N VAL A 114 -0.87 11.17 6.80
CA VAL A 114 -0.68 9.75 6.46
C VAL A 114 0.79 9.44 6.18
N MET A 115 1.44 10.22 5.31
CA MET A 115 2.84 9.99 4.93
C MET A 115 3.79 10.13 6.11
N ARG A 116 3.58 11.08 7.03
CA ARG A 116 4.38 11.23 8.24
C ARG A 116 4.20 10.06 9.20
N ASP A 117 2.98 9.58 9.35
CA ASP A 117 2.65 8.49 10.28
C ASP A 117 3.28 7.15 9.81
N VAL A 118 3.43 6.94 8.49
CA VAL A 118 3.98 5.71 7.91
C VAL A 118 5.46 5.78 7.54
N ALA A 119 6.07 6.96 7.49
CA ALA A 119 7.50 7.12 7.20
C ALA A 119 8.42 6.27 8.09
N PRO A 120 8.16 6.06 9.41
CA PRO A 120 8.97 5.18 10.25
C PRO A 120 8.80 3.68 9.96
N ILE A 121 7.93 3.30 9.01
CA ILE A 121 7.59 1.91 8.70
C ILE A 121 8.27 1.46 7.40
N PHE A 122 8.38 2.33 6.39
CA PHE A 122 8.80 1.98 5.04
C PHE A 122 9.93 2.90 4.54
N ASP A 123 11.02 2.32 4.05
CA ASP A 123 12.14 3.06 3.44
C ASP A 123 11.90 3.38 1.95
N THR A 124 11.04 2.60 1.31
CA THR A 124 10.69 2.76 -0.11
C THR A 124 9.17 2.79 -0.25
N PHE A 125 8.71 3.61 -1.18
CA PHE A 125 7.29 3.88 -1.36
C PHE A 125 6.95 3.94 -2.84
N ILE A 126 5.87 3.27 -3.24
CA ILE A 126 5.27 3.42 -4.57
C ILE A 126 4.08 4.36 -4.48
N VAL A 127 3.98 5.28 -5.43
CA VAL A 127 2.80 6.10 -5.61
C VAL A 127 2.03 5.55 -6.80
N ASP A 128 0.79 5.16 -6.57
CA ASP A 128 -0.11 4.59 -7.56
C ASP A 128 -0.46 5.63 -8.66
N ASP A 129 -0.90 5.16 -9.82
CA ASP A 129 -1.20 6.02 -10.98
C ASP A 129 -2.44 6.92 -10.77
N PHE A 130 -3.16 6.75 -9.66
CA PHE A 130 -4.15 7.73 -9.20
C PHE A 130 -3.56 9.07 -8.71
N LEU A 131 -2.24 9.28 -8.71
CA LEU A 131 -1.63 10.61 -8.55
C LEU A 131 -1.91 11.47 -9.80
N CYS A 132 -3.15 11.91 -9.93
CA CYS A 132 -3.66 12.67 -11.07
C CYS A 132 -4.49 13.86 -10.59
N THR A 133 -4.69 14.82 -11.48
CA THR A 133 -5.61 15.93 -11.29
C THR A 133 -6.00 16.51 -12.65
N ALA A 134 -7.14 17.16 -12.71
CA ALA A 134 -7.58 17.96 -13.84
C ALA A 134 -7.40 19.44 -13.49
N ASP A 135 -7.35 20.29 -14.52
CA ASP A 135 -7.26 21.76 -14.39
C ASP A 135 -8.61 22.38 -13.98
N THR A 136 -9.27 21.77 -12.98
CA THR A 136 -10.62 22.12 -12.52
C THR A 136 -10.72 21.95 -11.00
N SER A 137 -9.79 22.56 -10.25
CA SER A 137 -9.69 22.47 -8.79
C SER A 137 -10.41 23.62 -8.08
#